data_AF-A0A0G8KAW0-F1
#
_entry.id   AF-A0A0G8KAW0-F1
#
_cell.length_a   1.000
_cell.length_b   1.000
_cell.length_c   1.000
_cell.angle_alpha   90.00
_cell.angle_beta   90.00
_cell.angle_gamma   90.00
#
_symmetry.space_group_name_H-M   'P 1'
#
loop_
_entity.id
_entity.type
_entity.pdbx_description
1 polymer ?
#
loop_
_entity_poly.entity_id
_entity_poly.type
_entity_poly.pdbx_seq_one_letter_code
_entity_poly.pdbx_strand_id
1 'polypeptide(L)'
;MNPFRWGFRAQSLLGFLACAGLLAYAIYVQLHLGLEPCPLCIFQRIAFAALAVFFLLGALHGPRAAGTRKVYGVLSFIAAGVGMGIAARHVWVQVRPKDMMSSCGPPLSFLSETMGPFEVFRTVLTGTGDCGNIDWRFLGLSMPMWSMLWFVGLALWALYAGFKQRGPRKLF
;
A
#
# COMPACT_ATOMS: atom_id res chain seq x y z
N MET A 1 -17.02 1.85 20.68
CA MET A 1 -17.12 3.12 19.90
C MET A 1 -17.23 2.77 18.43
N ASN A 2 -18.18 3.33 17.67
CA ASN A 2 -18.41 2.94 16.28
C ASN A 2 -17.59 3.81 15.30
N PRO A 3 -16.53 3.28 14.63
CA PRO A 3 -15.62 4.07 13.78
C PRO A 3 -16.35 4.71 12.58
N PHE A 4 -17.50 4.15 12.19
CA PHE A 4 -18.34 4.69 11.13
C PHE A 4 -19.01 6.01 11.50
N ARG A 5 -19.12 6.42 12.79
CA ARG A 5 -19.75 7.69 13.19
C ARG A 5 -18.77 8.87 13.30
N TRP A 6 -17.47 8.62 13.17
CA TRP A 6 -16.43 9.64 13.38
C TRP A 6 -16.37 10.72 12.29
N GLY A 7 -15.77 11.87 12.64
CA GLY A 7 -15.51 12.98 11.71
C GLY A 7 -14.46 12.64 10.65
N PHE A 8 -14.33 13.47 9.60
CA PHE A 8 -13.40 13.20 8.48
C PHE A 8 -11.97 13.01 8.99
N ARG A 9 -11.55 13.91 9.88
CA ARG A 9 -10.23 13.88 10.53
C ARG A 9 -9.95 12.54 11.20
N ALA A 10 -10.87 12.05 12.02
CA ALA A 10 -10.72 10.80 12.75
C ALA A 10 -10.74 9.57 11.82
N GLN A 11 -11.53 9.59 10.74
CA GLN A 11 -11.48 8.51 9.75
C GLN A 11 -10.17 8.49 8.96
N SER A 12 -9.66 9.66 8.58
CA SER A 12 -8.37 9.78 7.92
C SER A 12 -7.21 9.40 8.84
N LEU A 13 -7.28 9.79 10.13
CA LEU A 13 -6.32 9.34 11.14
C LEU A 13 -6.34 7.82 11.32
N LEU A 14 -7.52 7.20 11.33
CA LEU A 14 -7.61 5.73 11.39
C LEU A 14 -6.95 5.08 10.15
N GLY A 15 -7.17 5.63 8.96
CA GLY A 15 -6.49 5.17 7.74
C GLY A 15 -4.98 5.32 7.83
N PHE A 16 -4.49 6.44 8.34
CA PHE A 16 -3.06 6.68 8.60
C PHE A 16 -2.49 5.68 9.61
N LEU A 17 -3.15 5.48 10.75
CA LEU A 17 -2.71 4.54 11.78
C LEU A 17 -2.67 3.10 11.28
N ALA A 18 -3.64 2.71 10.44
CA ALA A 18 -3.61 1.40 9.79
C ALA A 18 -2.39 1.25 8.87
N CYS A 19 -2.11 2.24 8.02
CA CYS A 19 -0.92 2.21 7.15
C CYS A 19 0.39 2.19 7.96
N ALA A 20 0.47 3.03 9.01
CA ALA A 20 1.64 3.09 9.88
C ALA A 20 1.85 1.76 10.63
N GLY A 21 0.78 1.12 11.11
CA GLY A 21 0.84 -0.19 11.74
C GLY A 21 1.33 -1.28 10.79
N LEU A 22 0.87 -1.28 9.53
CA LEU A 22 1.34 -2.23 8.52
C LEU A 22 2.83 -2.02 8.19
N LEU A 23 3.28 -0.77 8.08
CA LEU A 23 4.70 -0.46 7.85
C LEU A 23 5.56 -0.86 9.05
N ALA A 24 5.11 -0.57 10.28
CA ALA A 24 5.79 -0.97 11.49
C ALA A 24 5.90 -2.50 11.59
N TYR A 25 4.83 -3.22 11.26
CA TYR A 25 4.85 -4.68 11.17
C TYR A 25 5.83 -5.18 10.12
N ALA A 26 5.88 -4.56 8.94
CA ALA A 26 6.84 -4.94 7.90
C ALA A 26 8.31 -4.74 8.34
N ILE A 27 8.60 -3.68 9.11
CA ILE A 27 9.92 -3.44 9.70
C ILE A 27 10.22 -4.46 10.80
N TYR A 28 9.23 -4.78 11.65
CA TYR A 28 9.37 -5.81 12.66
C TYR A 28 9.71 -7.18 12.05
N VAL A 29 9.02 -7.56 10.98
CA VAL A 29 9.30 -8.81 10.26
C VAL A 29 10.72 -8.79 9.68
N GLN A 30 11.18 -7.68 9.12
CA GLN A 30 12.54 -7.57 8.59
C GLN A 30 13.60 -7.68 9.69
N LEU A 31 13.45 -6.93 10.80
CA LEU A 31 14.48 -6.85 11.85
C LEU A 31 14.48 -8.06 12.78
N HIS A 32 13.31 -8.65 13.05
CA HIS A 32 13.14 -9.70 14.04
C HIS A 32 13.07 -11.10 13.44
N LEU A 33 12.43 -11.26 12.27
CA LEU A 33 12.38 -12.54 11.56
C LEU A 33 13.50 -12.69 10.53
N GLY A 34 14.31 -11.64 10.30
CA GLY A 34 15.45 -11.68 9.39
C GLY A 34 15.08 -11.91 7.92
N LEU A 35 13.82 -11.66 7.56
CA LEU A 35 13.35 -11.86 6.19
C LEU A 35 13.83 -10.71 5.29
N GLU A 36 14.61 -11.05 4.27
CA GLU A 36 15.09 -10.06 3.30
C GLU A 36 13.92 -9.51 2.47
N PRO A 37 13.75 -8.18 2.39
CA PRO A 37 12.64 -7.60 1.65
C PRO A 37 12.90 -7.70 0.14
N CYS A 38 11.99 -8.37 -0.56
CA CYS A 38 12.03 -8.41 -2.01
C CYS A 38 11.84 -7.02 -2.65
N PRO A 39 12.35 -6.76 -3.86
CA PRO A 39 12.16 -5.48 -4.56
C PRO A 39 10.70 -5.05 -4.68
N LEU A 40 9.80 -5.97 -5.06
CA LEU A 40 8.36 -5.71 -5.12
C LEU A 40 7.75 -5.38 -3.74
N CYS A 41 8.28 -5.99 -2.67
CA CYS A 41 7.89 -5.75 -1.29
C CYS A 41 8.24 -4.30 -0.88
N ILE A 42 9.41 -3.81 -1.30
CA ILE A 42 9.84 -2.43 -1.06
C ILE A 42 8.91 -1.45 -1.78
N PHE A 43 8.54 -1.71 -3.02
CA PHE A 43 7.57 -0.87 -3.75
C PHE A 43 6.19 -0.85 -3.08
N GLN A 44 5.73 -1.99 -2.52
CA GLN A 44 4.50 -2.01 -1.72
C GLN A 44 4.62 -1.14 -0.46
N ARG A 45 5.78 -1.15 0.23
CA ARG A 45 6.02 -0.28 1.40
C ARG A 45 5.99 1.20 1.00
N ILE A 46 6.59 1.57 -0.12
CA ILE A 46 6.54 2.95 -0.64
C ILE A 46 5.08 3.34 -0.94
N ALA A 47 4.30 2.45 -1.55
CA ALA A 47 2.89 2.70 -1.83
C ALA A 47 2.06 2.89 -0.53
N PHE A 48 2.30 2.06 0.51
CA PHE A 48 1.67 2.24 1.82
C PHE A 48 2.10 3.55 2.49
N ALA A 49 3.38 3.94 2.38
CA ALA A 49 3.88 5.21 2.91
C ALA A 49 3.22 6.41 2.21
N ALA A 50 3.12 6.39 0.89
CA ALA A 50 2.43 7.42 0.12
C ALA A 50 0.94 7.53 0.52
N LEU A 51 0.26 6.38 0.66
CA LEU A 51 -1.12 6.31 1.12
C LEU A 51 -1.27 6.88 2.55
N ALA A 52 -0.34 6.55 3.45
CA ALA A 52 -0.30 7.09 4.81
C ALA A 52 -0.19 8.63 4.78
N VAL A 53 0.70 9.17 3.94
CA VAL A 53 0.87 10.64 3.79
C VAL A 53 -0.43 11.28 3.31
N PHE A 54 -1.13 10.72 2.32
CA PHE A 54 -2.41 11.27 1.87
C PHE A 54 -3.49 11.25 2.96
N PHE A 55 -3.57 10.16 3.74
CA PHE A 55 -4.45 10.09 4.89
C PHE A 55 -4.07 11.11 5.99
N LEU A 56 -2.79 11.29 6.26
CA LEU A 56 -2.30 12.26 7.23
C LEU A 56 -2.62 13.71 6.81
N LEU A 57 -2.40 14.04 5.54
CA LEU A 57 -2.76 15.35 4.99
C LEU A 57 -4.28 15.59 5.05
N GLY A 58 -5.08 14.58 4.73
CA GLY A 58 -6.53 14.63 4.89
C GLY A 58 -6.96 14.84 6.34
N ALA A 59 -6.27 14.20 7.29
CA ALA A 59 -6.50 14.37 8.72
C ALA A 59 -6.14 15.78 9.22
N LEU A 60 -4.98 16.29 8.82
CA LEU A 60 -4.45 17.57 9.26
C LEU A 60 -5.25 18.75 8.69
N HIS A 61 -5.51 18.74 7.38
CA HIS A 61 -6.32 19.77 6.73
C HIS A 61 -7.75 19.72 7.28
N GLY A 62 -8.33 18.52 7.36
CA GLY A 62 -9.67 18.28 7.88
C GLY A 62 -10.73 19.24 7.35
N PRO A 63 -10.86 19.41 6.03
CA PRO A 63 -11.71 20.44 5.43
C PRO A 63 -13.18 20.27 5.78
N ARG A 64 -13.88 21.40 5.97
CA ARG A 64 -15.34 21.42 6.20
C ARG A 64 -16.14 21.22 4.90
N ALA A 65 -15.60 21.68 3.77
CA ALA A 65 -16.22 21.56 2.46
C ALA A 65 -16.22 20.12 1.93
N ALA A 66 -17.33 19.69 1.34
CA ALA A 66 -17.48 18.35 0.78
C ALA A 66 -16.58 18.10 -0.44
N GLY A 67 -16.32 19.13 -1.27
CA GLY A 67 -15.48 19.02 -2.45
C GLY A 67 -14.03 18.63 -2.11
N THR A 68 -13.41 19.34 -1.17
CA THR A 68 -12.02 19.09 -0.76
C THR A 68 -11.85 17.71 -0.12
N ARG A 69 -12.85 17.20 0.61
CA ARG A 69 -12.82 15.83 1.16
C ARG A 69 -12.82 14.76 0.08
N LYS A 70 -13.62 14.96 -0.97
CA LYS A 70 -13.65 14.05 -2.14
C LYS A 70 -12.29 14.02 -2.82
N VAL A 71 -11.62 15.16 -2.98
CA VAL A 71 -10.27 15.22 -3.57
C VAL A 71 -9.28 14.35 -2.78
N TYR A 72 -9.23 14.49 -1.45
CA TYR A 72 -8.37 13.63 -0.61
C TYR A 72 -8.74 12.14 -0.68
N GLY A 73 -10.05 11.83 -0.73
CA GLY A 73 -10.53 10.46 -0.88
C GLY A 73 -10.12 9.84 -2.22
N VAL A 74 -10.24 10.59 -3.31
CA VAL A 74 -9.84 10.15 -4.66
C VAL A 74 -8.32 10.02 -4.79
N LEU A 75 -7.55 10.98 -4.26
CA LEU A 75 -6.08 10.90 -4.24
C LEU A 75 -5.60 9.65 -3.48
N SER A 76 -6.18 9.39 -2.31
CA SER A 76 -5.87 8.20 -1.51
C SER A 76 -6.30 6.93 -2.23
N PHE A 77 -7.44 6.94 -2.92
CA PHE A 77 -7.90 5.83 -3.75
C PHE A 77 -6.94 5.52 -4.91
N ILE A 78 -6.47 6.55 -5.62
CA ILE A 78 -5.48 6.39 -6.71
C ILE A 78 -4.19 5.79 -6.15
N ALA A 79 -3.69 6.29 -5.02
CA ALA A 79 -2.49 5.77 -4.38
C ALA A 79 -2.65 4.29 -3.96
N ALA A 80 -3.80 3.93 -3.38
CA ALA A 80 -4.12 2.55 -3.05
C ALA A 80 -4.25 1.68 -4.31
N GLY A 81 -4.78 2.21 -5.42
CA GLY A 81 -4.86 1.55 -6.71
C GLY A 81 -3.49 1.21 -7.30
N VAL A 82 -2.53 2.12 -7.20
CA VAL A 82 -1.13 1.85 -7.59
C VAL A 82 -0.54 0.72 -6.74
N GLY A 83 -0.72 0.78 -5.41
CA GLY A 83 -0.27 -0.28 -4.50
C GLY A 83 -0.92 -1.63 -4.79
N MET A 84 -2.21 -1.64 -5.12
CA MET A 84 -2.95 -2.83 -5.53
C MET A 84 -2.41 -3.42 -6.83
N GLY A 85 -2.04 -2.59 -7.81
CA GLY A 85 -1.40 -3.05 -9.05
C GLY A 85 -0.05 -3.75 -8.80
N ILE A 86 0.78 -3.17 -7.92
CA ILE A 86 2.06 -3.76 -7.51
C ILE A 86 1.82 -5.08 -6.76
N ALA A 87 0.84 -5.13 -5.86
CA ALA A 87 0.49 -6.34 -5.13
C ALA A 87 -0.05 -7.45 -6.05
N ALA A 88 -0.92 -7.12 -7.00
CA ALA A 88 -1.42 -8.07 -7.99
C ALA A 88 -0.29 -8.63 -8.85
N ARG A 89 0.67 -7.79 -9.29
CA ARG A 89 1.86 -8.24 -10.01
C ARG A 89 2.68 -9.21 -9.16
N HIS A 90 2.87 -8.91 -7.87
CA HIS A 90 3.63 -9.76 -6.96
C HIS A 90 2.94 -11.13 -6.75
N VAL A 91 1.62 -11.16 -6.54
CA VAL A 91 0.86 -12.42 -6.47
C VAL A 91 0.97 -13.21 -7.78
N TRP A 92 0.92 -12.53 -8.93
CA TRP A 92 1.07 -13.18 -10.23
C TRP A 92 2.44 -13.85 -10.38
N VAL A 93 3.51 -13.21 -9.89
CA VAL A 93 4.87 -13.80 -9.88
C VAL A 93 4.93 -15.01 -8.95
N GLN A 94 4.24 -15.00 -7.80
CA GLN A 94 4.24 -16.13 -6.85
C GLN A 94 3.44 -17.35 -7.32
N VAL A 95 2.41 -17.16 -8.15
CA VAL A 95 1.54 -18.25 -8.64
C VAL A 95 2.09 -18.89 -9.93
N ARG A 96 2.98 -18.19 -10.66
CA ARG A 96 3.61 -18.72 -11.87
C ARG A 96 4.58 -19.88 -11.54
N PRO A 97 4.59 -20.99 -12.31
CA PRO A 97 5.49 -22.12 -12.08
C PRO A 97 6.96 -21.70 -12.13
N LYS A 98 7.76 -22.12 -11.14
CA LYS A 98 9.18 -21.77 -11.01
C LYS A 98 10.03 -22.27 -12.20
N ASP A 99 9.56 -23.29 -12.89
CA ASP A 99 10.25 -24.00 -13.98
C ASP A 99 10.38 -23.14 -15.26
N MET A 100 9.58 -22.07 -15.38
CA MET A 100 9.63 -21.09 -16.49
C MET A 100 10.43 -19.83 -16.14
N MET A 101 11.01 -19.73 -14.94
CA MET A 101 11.76 -18.56 -14.48
C MET A 101 13.27 -18.78 -14.70
N SER A 102 13.71 -18.79 -15.97
CA SER A 102 15.10 -19.04 -16.38
C SER A 102 16.07 -17.87 -16.14
N SER A 103 15.83 -17.01 -15.16
CA SER A 103 16.79 -15.96 -14.83
C SER A 103 16.57 -15.43 -13.42
N CYS A 104 17.48 -15.79 -12.53
CA CYS A 104 17.80 -14.99 -11.36
C CYS A 104 18.22 -13.61 -11.87
N GLY A 105 17.26 -12.70 -12.02
CA GLY A 105 17.57 -11.31 -12.35
C GLY A 105 18.49 -10.71 -11.26
N PRO A 106 19.36 -9.76 -11.63
CA PRO A 106 20.35 -9.20 -10.70
C PRO A 106 19.67 -8.57 -9.46
N PRO A 107 20.33 -8.61 -8.28
CA PRO A 107 19.78 -8.07 -7.05
C PRO A 107 19.57 -6.56 -7.15
N LEU A 108 18.67 -6.01 -6.31
CA LEU A 108 18.27 -4.61 -6.36
C LEU A 108 19.45 -3.64 -6.23
N SER A 109 20.46 -3.98 -5.43
CA SER A 109 21.69 -3.20 -5.27
C SER A 109 22.41 -2.98 -6.60
N PHE A 110 22.61 -4.05 -7.36
CA PHE A 110 23.21 -3.98 -8.70
C PHE A 110 22.35 -3.15 -9.67
N LEU A 111 21.03 -3.33 -9.66
CA LEU A 111 20.14 -2.54 -10.52
C LEU A 111 20.17 -1.06 -10.16
N SER A 112 20.16 -0.70 -8.88
CA SER A 112 20.20 0.70 -8.42
C SER A 112 21.51 1.41 -8.69
N GLU A 113 22.63 0.68 -8.75
CA GLU A 113 23.94 1.23 -9.06
C GLU A 113 24.20 1.36 -10.56
N THR A 114 23.58 0.51 -11.39
CA THR A 114 23.84 0.43 -12.84
C THR A 114 22.78 1.07 -13.72
N MET A 115 21.55 1.26 -13.21
CA MET A 115 20.42 1.77 -13.98
C MET A 115 19.80 3.02 -13.35
N GLY A 116 19.20 3.87 -14.18
CA GLY A 116 18.43 5.02 -13.69
C GLY A 116 17.20 4.59 -12.87
N PRO A 117 16.66 5.42 -11.95
CA PRO A 117 15.55 5.05 -11.07
C PRO A 117 14.29 4.59 -11.82
N PHE A 118 14.06 5.12 -13.02
CA PHE A 118 12.94 4.72 -13.88
C PHE A 118 13.15 3.34 -14.54
N GLU A 119 14.38 3.01 -14.91
CA GLU A 119 14.74 1.70 -15.45
C GLU A 119 14.72 0.64 -14.36
N VAL A 120 15.21 0.94 -13.16
CA VAL A 120 15.08 0.08 -11.98
C VAL A 120 13.61 -0.23 -11.69
N PHE A 121 12.74 0.80 -11.72
CA PHE A 121 11.31 0.63 -11.53
C PHE A 121 10.69 -0.32 -12.57
N ARG A 122 11.01 -0.12 -13.86
CA ARG A 122 10.52 -1.01 -14.94
C ARG A 122 11.04 -2.44 -14.78
N THR A 123 12.32 -2.60 -14.50
CA THR A 123 12.97 -3.91 -14.36
C THR A 123 12.48 -4.70 -13.15
N VAL A 124 12.15 -4.02 -12.04
CA VAL A 124 11.54 -4.70 -10.88
C VAL A 124 10.08 -5.10 -11.18
N LEU A 125 9.34 -4.27 -11.90
CA LEU A 125 7.97 -4.59 -12.33
C LEU A 125 7.89 -5.77 -13.31
N THR A 126 8.93 -5.98 -14.13
CA THR A 126 8.99 -7.15 -15.03
C THR A 126 9.22 -8.46 -14.27
N GLY A 127 9.71 -8.40 -13.03
CA GLY A 127 9.84 -9.55 -12.13
C GLY A 127 11.23 -10.18 -12.20
N THR A 128 12.22 -9.52 -11.59
CA THR A 128 13.55 -10.09 -11.34
C THR A 128 13.55 -10.97 -10.07
N GLY A 129 14.60 -11.78 -9.93
CA GLY A 129 14.73 -12.93 -9.01
C GLY A 129 14.38 -12.68 -7.54
N ASP A 130 14.11 -13.78 -6.84
CA ASP A 130 13.61 -13.95 -5.46
C ASP A 130 12.17 -13.53 -5.13
N CYS A 131 11.51 -12.69 -5.93
CA CYS A 131 10.12 -12.28 -5.64
C CYS A 131 9.07 -13.42 -5.74
N GLY A 132 9.44 -14.59 -6.26
CA GLY A 132 8.58 -15.77 -6.37
C GLY A 132 8.64 -16.70 -5.14
N ASN A 133 9.58 -16.47 -4.23
CA ASN A 133 9.66 -17.24 -2.99
C ASN A 133 8.59 -16.78 -1.99
N ILE A 134 8.09 -17.74 -1.22
CA ILE A 134 7.04 -17.49 -0.22
C ILE A 134 7.64 -17.81 1.13
N ASP A 135 8.36 -16.84 1.68
CA ASP A 135 9.08 -16.99 2.95
C ASP A 135 8.17 -16.76 4.16
N TRP A 136 6.97 -16.23 3.94
CA TRP A 136 5.98 -16.01 4.98
C TRP A 136 4.56 -16.29 4.49
N ARG A 137 3.82 -17.03 5.31
CA ARG A 137 2.39 -17.32 5.11
C ARG A 137 1.66 -17.15 6.43
N PHE A 138 0.48 -16.54 6.36
CA PHE A 138 -0.44 -16.45 7.49
C PHE A 138 -1.84 -16.79 7.04
N LEU A 139 -2.47 -17.73 7.73
CA LEU A 139 -3.78 -18.30 7.37
C LEU A 139 -3.84 -18.80 5.91
N GLY A 140 -2.72 -19.34 5.41
CA GLY A 140 -2.61 -19.86 4.04
C GLY A 140 -2.38 -18.79 2.96
N LEU A 141 -2.40 -17.51 3.31
CA LEU A 141 -2.14 -16.39 2.38
C LEU A 141 -0.70 -15.90 2.52
N SER A 142 -0.06 -15.57 1.39
CA SER A 142 1.27 -14.96 1.38
C SER A 142 1.21 -13.46 1.75
N MET A 143 2.35 -12.89 2.11
CA MET A 143 2.48 -11.44 2.38
C MET A 143 1.84 -10.54 1.31
N PRO A 144 2.11 -10.70 0.00
CA PRO A 144 1.51 -9.82 -1.01
C PRO A 144 0.01 -9.99 -1.16
N MET A 145 -0.55 -11.18 -0.89
CA MET A 145 -2.00 -11.37 -0.87
C MET A 145 -2.64 -10.58 0.29
N TRP A 146 -2.03 -10.60 1.47
CA TRP A 146 -2.45 -9.77 2.60
C TRP A 146 -2.32 -8.28 2.29
N SER A 147 -1.21 -7.84 1.71
CA SER A 147 -1.04 -6.44 1.26
C SER A 147 -2.13 -6.01 0.29
N MET A 148 -2.51 -6.88 -0.66
CA MET A 148 -3.58 -6.61 -1.61
C MET A 148 -4.92 -6.40 -0.91
N LEU A 149 -5.28 -7.26 0.07
CA LEU A 149 -6.49 -7.09 0.86
C LEU A 149 -6.50 -5.76 1.62
N TRP A 150 -5.36 -5.38 2.21
CA TRP A 150 -5.23 -4.09 2.90
C TRP A 150 -5.36 -2.90 1.96
N PHE A 151 -4.75 -2.94 0.77
CA PHE A 151 -4.92 -1.89 -0.23
C PHE A 151 -6.38 -1.75 -0.66
N VAL A 152 -7.09 -2.86 -0.90
CA VAL A 152 -8.52 -2.83 -1.23
C VAL A 152 -9.34 -2.25 -0.07
N GLY A 153 -9.12 -2.72 1.16
CA GLY A 153 -9.81 -2.24 2.34
C GLY A 153 -9.61 -0.74 2.58
N LEU A 154 -8.37 -0.25 2.44
CA LEU A 154 -8.04 1.16 2.59
C LEU A 154 -8.56 2.02 1.43
N ALA A 155 -8.59 1.50 0.21
CA ALA A 155 -9.19 2.16 -0.95
C ALA A 155 -10.69 2.39 -0.72
N LEU A 156 -11.42 1.36 -0.28
CA LEU A 156 -12.84 1.45 0.07
C LEU A 156 -13.06 2.40 1.25
N TRP A 157 -12.18 2.36 2.26
CA TRP A 157 -12.23 3.29 3.38
C TRP A 157 -12.02 4.74 2.96
N ALA A 158 -11.07 5.01 2.06
CA ALA A 158 -10.81 6.34 1.52
C ALA A 158 -12.03 6.88 0.76
N LEU A 159 -12.64 6.06 -0.10
CA LEU A 159 -13.86 6.40 -0.80
C LEU A 159 -15.01 6.66 0.18
N TYR A 160 -15.21 5.77 1.16
CA TYR A 160 -16.23 5.97 2.19
C TYR A 160 -16.02 7.29 2.95
N ALA A 161 -14.80 7.56 3.41
CA ALA A 161 -14.47 8.78 4.15
C ALA A 161 -14.67 10.06 3.31
N GLY A 162 -14.34 10.01 2.03
CA GLY A 162 -14.45 11.13 1.08
C GLY A 162 -15.87 11.40 0.57
N PHE A 163 -16.64 10.34 0.25
CA PHE A 163 -17.99 10.44 -0.32
C PHE A 163 -19.12 10.43 0.71
N LYS A 164 -18.84 10.10 1.98
CA LYS A 164 -19.83 10.17 3.04
C LYS A 164 -20.41 11.58 3.13
N GLN A 165 -21.69 11.70 2.79
CA GLN A 165 -22.44 12.93 2.91
C GLN A 165 -22.57 13.28 4.39
N ARG A 166 -21.75 14.23 4.84
CA ARG A 166 -21.93 14.89 6.13
C ARG A 166 -22.73 16.13 5.83
N GLY A 167 -24.02 16.12 6.17
CA GLY A 167 -24.90 17.27 5.99
C GLY A 167 -24.25 18.54 6.58
N PRO A 168 -24.51 19.72 5.99
CA PRO A 168 -24.02 20.96 6.56
C PRO A 168 -24.53 21.02 8.01
N ARG A 169 -23.61 21.12 8.99
CA ARG A 169 -23.99 21.63 10.30
C ARG A 169 -24.49 23.04 10.00
N LYS A 170 -25.82 23.21 9.94
CA LYS A 170 -26.43 24.54 10.01
C LYS A 170 -25.90 25.13 11.32
N LEU A 171 -25.00 26.10 11.21
CA LEU A 171 -24.69 27.02 12.29
C LEU A 171 -25.94 27.90 12.38
N PHE A 172 -26.87 27.52 13.25
CA PHE A 172 -27.82 28.44 13.87
C PHE A 172 -27.49 28.43 15.35
#